data_AF-A0A6B9YBZ2-F1
#
_entry.id   AF-A0A6B9YBZ2-F1
#
_cell.length_a   1.000
_cell.length_b   1.000
_cell.length_c   1.000
_cell.angle_alpha   90.00
_cell.angle_beta   90.00
_cell.angle_gamma   90.00
#
_symmetry.space_group_name_H-M   'P 1'
#
loop_
_entity.id
_entity.type
_entity.pdbx_description
1 polymer ?
#
loop_
_entity_poly.entity_id
_entity_poly.type
_entity_poly.pdbx_seq_one_letter_code
_entity_poly.pdbx_strand_id
1 'polypeptide(L)' 'MNRTVKNILVIIANGFIFALSGFLIGYTLEDELKDWVGLLYGLFGFMFGFVISILFLLFRFLK' A
#
# COMPACT_ATOMS: atom_id res chain seq x y z
N MET A 1 -17.30 16.35 3.44
CA MET A 1 -16.91 15.04 2.88
C MET A 1 -17.41 13.92 3.77
N ASN A 2 -18.17 12.96 3.23
CA ASN A 2 -18.74 11.83 3.95
C ASN A 2 -17.65 10.97 4.62
N ARG A 3 -17.93 10.41 5.81
CA ARG A 3 -17.00 9.56 6.58
C ARG A 3 -16.55 8.34 5.77
N THR A 4 -17.44 7.78 4.96
CA THR A 4 -17.12 6.65 4.06
C THR A 4 -16.05 7.04 3.04
N VAL A 5 -16.20 8.21 2.39
CA VAL A 5 -15.23 8.72 1.41
C VAL A 5 -13.87 8.98 2.06
N LYS A 6 -13.84 9.55 3.27
CA LYS A 6 -12.59 9.74 4.03
C LYS A 6 -11.86 8.42 4.28
N ASN A 7 -12.59 7.37 4.69
CA ASN A 7 -11.97 6.07 4.96
C ASN A 7 -11.44 5.41 3.69
N ILE A 8 -12.17 5.52 2.58
CA ILE A 8 -11.72 5.02 1.27
C ILE A 8 -10.43 5.73 0.86
N LEU A 9 -10.35 7.06 1.00
CA LEU A 9 -9.15 7.81 0.69
C LEU A 9 -7.94 7.39 1.54
N VAL A 10 -8.15 7.09 2.83
CA VAL A 10 -7.06 6.58 3.69
C VAL A 10 -6.54 5.23 3.19
N ILE A 11 -7.45 4.31 2.83
CA ILE A 11 -7.06 3.00 2.31
C ILE A 11 -6.28 3.14 1.00
N ILE A 12 -6.79 3.96 0.07
CA ILE A 12 -6.15 4.19 -1.23
C ILE A 12 -4.78 4.85 -1.04
N ALA A 13 -4.69 5.90 -0.22
CA ALA A 13 -3.45 6.65 -0.02
C ALA A 13 -2.35 5.75 0.57
N ASN A 14 -2.65 5.02 1.64
CA ASN A 14 -1.69 4.08 2.23
C ASN A 14 -1.34 2.96 1.26
N GLY A 15 -2.33 2.36 0.58
CA GLY A 15 -2.08 1.34 -0.43
C GLY A 15 -1.08 1.81 -1.48
N PHE A 16 -1.27 3.02 -2.03
CA PHE A 16 -0.33 3.61 -3.00
C PHE A 16 1.06 3.90 -2.41
N ILE A 17 1.14 4.43 -1.18
CA ILE A 17 2.43 4.70 -0.53
C ILE A 17 3.24 3.41 -0.41
N PHE A 18 2.64 2.36 0.16
CA PHE A 18 3.35 1.09 0.32
C PHE A 18 3.61 0.39 -1.03
N ALA A 19 2.73 0.54 -2.02
CA ALA A 19 2.97 0.04 -3.37
C ALA A 19 4.18 0.70 -4.01
N LEU A 20 4.31 2.02 -3.89
CA LEU A 20 5.45 2.76 -4.44
C LEU A 20 6.74 2.39 -3.71
N SER A 21 6.70 2.27 -2.38
CA SER A 21 7.85 1.80 -1.60
C SER A 21 8.27 0.39 -1.97
N GLY A 22 7.31 -0.54 -2.11
CA GLY A 22 7.57 -1.90 -2.57
C GLY A 22 8.17 -1.92 -3.98
N PHE A 23 7.62 -1.13 -4.90
CA PHE A 23 8.15 -1.02 -6.26
C PHE A 23 9.59 -0.54 -6.25
N LEU A 24 9.91 0.52 -5.52
CA LEU A 24 11.28 1.04 -5.43
C LEU A 24 12.26 0.00 -4.88
N ILE A 25 11.85 -0.76 -3.85
CA ILE A 25 12.68 -1.84 -3.30
C ILE A 25 12.91 -2.92 -4.35
N GLY A 26 11.85 -3.43 -4.98
CA GLY A 26 11.96 -4.46 -6.02
C GLY A 26 12.77 -4.01 -7.23
N TYR A 27 12.65 -2.74 -7.61
CA TYR A 27 13.39 -2.15 -8.72
C TYR A 27 14.90 -2.07 -8.47
N THR A 28 15.33 -1.99 -7.21
CA THR A 28 16.75 -1.93 -6.84
C THR A 28 17.42 -3.31 -6.67
N LEU A 29 16.65 -4.39 -6.67
CA LEU A 29 17.17 -5.73 -6.33
C LEU A 29 17.69 -6.53 -7.54
N GLU A 30 17.13 -6.36 -8.73
CA GLU A 30 17.51 -7.12 -9.93
C GLU A 30 17.63 -6.24 -11.17
N ASP A 31 18.81 -6.18 -11.80
CA ASP A 31 19.02 -5.31 -12.97
C ASP A 31 18.31 -5.79 -14.25
N GLU A 32 18.22 -7.11 -14.46
CA GLU A 32 17.66 -7.68 -15.69
C GLU A 32 16.12 -7.72 -15.70
N LEU A 33 15.49 -7.81 -14.52
CA LEU A 33 14.03 -7.94 -14.36
C LEU A 33 13.42 -6.89 -13.42
N LYS A 34 14.14 -5.78 -13.13
CA LYS A 34 13.72 -4.71 -12.21
C LYS A 34 12.28 -4.24 -12.36
N ASP A 35 11.75 -4.16 -13.58
CA ASP A 35 10.39 -3.70 -13.82
C ASP A 35 9.36 -4.72 -13.31
N TRP A 36 9.59 -6.01 -13.58
CA TRP A 36 8.71 -7.10 -13.15
C TRP A 36 8.84 -7.36 -11.65
N VAL A 37 10.06 -7.35 -11.12
CA VAL A 37 10.31 -7.49 -9.68
C VAL A 37 9.74 -6.28 -8.94
N GLY A 38 9.96 -5.06 -9.44
CA GLY A 38 9.34 -3.85 -8.94
C GLY A 38 7.81 -3.97 -8.90
N LEU A 39 7.17 -4.39 -9.99
CA LEU A 39 5.72 -4.60 -10.01
C LEU A 39 5.26 -5.63 -8.99
N LEU A 40 5.97 -6.75 -8.84
CA LEU A 40 5.66 -7.79 -7.87
C LEU A 40 5.74 -7.27 -6.43
N TYR A 41 6.85 -6.61 -6.07
CA TYR A 41 7.01 -6.02 -4.74
C TYR A 41 6.06 -4.85 -4.51
N GLY A 42 5.71 -4.10 -5.55
CA GLY A 42 4.69 -3.05 -5.49
C GLY A 42 3.30 -3.61 -5.21
N LEU A 43 2.93 -4.75 -5.80
CA LEU A 43 1.68 -5.45 -5.48
C LEU A 43 1.66 -5.94 -4.04
N PHE A 44 2.75 -6.55 -3.55
CA PHE A 44 2.86 -6.94 -2.14
C PHE A 44 2.79 -5.74 -1.19
N GLY A 45 3.46 -4.64 -1.55
CA GLY A 45 3.37 -3.37 -0.83
C GLY A 45 1.94 -2.85 -0.76
N PHE A 46 1.21 -2.85 -1.88
CA PHE A 46 -0.20 -2.44 -1.91
C PHE A 46 -1.07 -3.29 -0.97
N MET A 47 -0.92 -4.62 -1.03
CA MET A 47 -1.67 -5.54 -0.16
C MET A 47 -1.37 -5.28 1.32
N PHE A 48 -0.10 -5.05 1.66
CA PHE A 48 0.30 -4.72 3.02
C PHE A 48 -0.29 -3.38 3.49
N GLY A 49 -0.23 -2.34 2.65
CA GLY A 49 -0.82 -1.04 2.93
C GLY A 49 -2.34 -1.09 3.10
N PHE A 50 -3.02 -1.97 2.35
CA PHE A 50 -4.45 -2.24 2.55
C PHE A 50 -4.72 -2.83 3.93
N VAL A 51 -4.00 -3.88 4.34
CA VAL A 51 -4.16 -4.53 5.66
C VAL A 51 -3.91 -3.54 6.80
N ILE A 52 -2.82 -2.76 6.74
CA ILE A 52 -2.53 -1.72 7.75
C ILE A 52 -3.66 -0.70 7.83
N SER A 53 -4.22 -0.30 6.69
CA SER A 53 -5.32 0.67 6.67
C SER A 53 -6.57 0.12 7.33
N ILE A 54 -6.91 -1.15 7.11
CA ILE A 54 -8.02 -1.81 7.80
C ILE A 54 -7.75 -1.86 9.31
N LEU A 55 -6.56 -2.26 9.74
CA LEU A 55 -6.18 -2.28 11.15
C LEU A 55 -6.30 -0.88 11.78
N PHE A 56 -5.75 0.15 11.14
CA PHE A 56 -5.84 1.54 11.60
C PHE A 56 -7.29 2.01 11.74
N LEU A 57 -8.13 1.71 10.74
CA LEU A 57 -9.55 2.06 10.79
C LEU A 57 -10.27 1.33 11.93
N LEU A 58 -10.00 0.04 12.15
CA LEU A 58 -10.55 -0.73 13.28
C LEU A 58 -10.13 -0.16 14.63
N PHE A 59 -8.85 0.16 14.82
CA PHE A 59 -8.36 0.80 16.05
C PHE A 59 -9.01 2.16 16.30
N ARG A 60 -9.37 2.90 15.25
CA ARG A 60 -10.10 4.17 15.36
C ARG A 60 -11.55 3.99 15.82
N PHE A 61 -12.13 2.80 15.70
CA PHE A 61 -13.49 2.52 16.20
C PHE A 61 -13.50 1.93 17.62
N LEU A 62 -12.38 1.36 18.06
CA LEU A 62 -12.22 0.82 19.42
C LEU A 62 -11.88 1.90 20.47
N LYS A 63 -11.40 3.07 20.03
CA LYS A 63 -11.25 4.28 20.86
C LYS A 63 -12.48 5.17 20.70
#